data_AF-A0A146LVV2-F1
#
_entry.id   AF-A0A146LVV2-F1
#
_cell.length_a   1.000
_cell.length_b   1.000
_cell.length_c   1.000
_cell.angle_alpha   90.00
_cell.angle_beta   90.00
_cell.angle_gamma   90.00
#
_symmetry.space_group_name_H-M   'P 1'
#
loop_
_entity.id
_entity.type
_entity.pdbx_description
1 polymer ?
#
loop_
_entity_poly.entity_id
_entity_poly.type
_entity_poly.pdbx_seq_one_letter_code
_entity_poly.pdbx_strand_id
1 'polypeptide(L)'
;QHDTASRGSQSLYLVQRADQDAPGPEETTRTWELRNPAVQSPAPGDTLYWCRVFRLPALSRKHHLIRYEPLQGARTAGGLQHVVLYECQETPQVEHLAGTPGRQCYETGSQPLACNTVVASWARGSEGFSFPPEAGYPLEPS
;
A
#
# COMPACT_ATOMS: atom_id res chain seq x y z
N GLN A 1 37.44 17.60 4.37
CA GLN A 1 37.03 18.94 3.87
C GLN A 1 35.55 18.84 3.52
N HIS A 2 34.67 19.59 4.18
CA HIS A 2 33.25 19.69 3.84
C HIS A 2 33.04 21.05 3.17
N ASP A 3 32.78 21.05 1.87
CA ASP A 3 32.55 22.26 1.07
C ASP A 3 31.09 22.75 1.25
N THR A 4 30.86 24.06 1.15
CA THR A 4 29.52 24.65 1.18
C THR A 4 28.63 24.16 0.03
N ALA A 5 29.23 23.66 -1.06
CA ALA A 5 28.55 23.09 -2.21
C ALA A 5 27.94 21.69 -1.98
N SER A 6 28.30 20.98 -0.91
CA SER A 6 27.84 19.60 -0.64
C SER A 6 27.06 19.48 0.68
N ARG A 7 26.11 20.38 0.91
CA ARG A 7 25.20 20.33 2.06
C ARG A 7 23.91 19.60 1.66
N GLY A 8 23.63 18.48 2.32
CA GLY A 8 22.37 17.75 2.22
C GLY A 8 21.88 17.36 3.61
N SER A 9 20.58 17.15 3.76
CA SER A 9 19.98 16.60 4.98
C SER A 9 19.30 15.27 4.66
N GLN A 10 19.42 14.31 5.57
CA GLN A 10 18.72 13.03 5.49
C GLN A 10 18.06 12.75 6.84
N SER A 11 16.77 12.51 6.82
CA SER A 11 16.03 12.06 8.00
C SER A 11 16.41 10.62 8.31
N LEU A 12 16.69 10.34 9.58
CA LEU A 12 17.04 9.02 10.08
C LEU A 12 16.23 8.71 11.32
N TYR A 13 15.84 7.45 11.48
CA TYR A 13 15.19 6.97 12.68
C TYR A 13 16.22 6.26 13.56
N LEU A 14 16.75 6.96 14.57
CA LEU A 14 17.91 6.52 15.34
C LEU A 14 17.67 5.28 16.22
N VAL A 15 16.40 4.93 16.48
CA VAL A 15 16.02 3.84 17.40
C VAL A 15 15.17 2.80 16.68
N GLN A 16 15.44 2.57 15.39
CA GLN A 16 14.69 1.57 14.62
C GLN A 16 14.92 0.19 15.23
N ARG A 17 13.82 -0.49 15.59
CA ARG A 17 13.91 -1.88 16.05
C ARG A 17 14.32 -2.77 14.88
N ALA A 18 15.16 -3.75 15.18
CA ALA A 18 15.64 -4.76 14.22
C ALA A 18 14.54 -5.76 13.78
N ASP A 19 13.30 -5.60 14.29
CA ASP A 19 12.15 -6.47 14.01
C ASP A 19 11.42 -6.11 12.70
N GLN A 20 11.98 -5.21 11.89
CA GLN A 20 11.47 -4.82 10.56
C GLN A 20 12.08 -5.66 9.41
N ASP A 21 12.90 -6.66 9.74
CA ASP A 21 13.58 -7.49 8.75
C ASP A 21 12.57 -8.21 7.84
N ALA A 22 12.99 -8.49 6.61
CA ALA A 22 12.18 -9.26 5.68
C ALA A 22 11.93 -10.68 6.24
N PRO A 23 10.79 -11.31 5.90
CA PRO A 23 10.55 -12.72 6.16
C PRO A 23 11.77 -13.57 5.85
N GLY A 24 12.14 -14.44 6.79
CA GLY A 24 13.29 -15.32 6.63
C GLY A 24 13.09 -16.31 5.47
N PRO A 25 14.16 -16.88 4.91
CA PRO A 25 14.07 -17.81 3.78
C PRO A 25 13.29 -19.10 4.09
N GLU A 26 13.12 -19.44 5.36
CA GLU A 26 12.32 -20.58 5.86
C GLU A 26 10.81 -20.31 5.77
N GLU A 27 10.39 -19.05 5.65
CA GLU A 27 8.99 -18.67 5.67
C GLU A 27 8.38 -18.80 4.28
N THR A 28 7.45 -19.74 4.10
CA THR A 28 6.77 -19.94 2.81
C THR A 28 5.82 -18.78 2.52
N THR A 29 6.35 -17.73 1.88
CA THR A 29 5.60 -16.52 1.56
C THR A 29 5.08 -16.52 0.13
N ARG A 30 3.97 -15.81 -0.09
CA ARG A 30 3.44 -15.48 -1.41
C ARG A 30 3.39 -13.97 -1.54
N THR A 31 3.88 -13.45 -2.66
CA THR A 31 3.85 -12.02 -2.95
C THR A 31 2.64 -11.67 -3.78
N TRP A 32 1.90 -10.65 -3.37
CA TRP A 32 0.79 -10.09 -4.12
C TRP A 32 1.08 -8.62 -4.42
N GLU A 33 1.24 -8.30 -5.71
CA GLU A 33 1.46 -6.92 -6.14
C GLU A 33 0.15 -6.20 -6.44
N LEU A 34 -0.04 -5.04 -5.81
CA LEU A 34 -1.16 -4.14 -6.05
C LEU A 34 -0.69 -2.93 -6.85
N ARG A 35 -1.21 -2.79 -8.08
CA ARG A 35 -0.79 -1.72 -9.00
C ARG A 35 -1.99 -1.01 -9.63
N ASN A 36 -1.99 0.31 -9.50
CA ASN A 36 -2.89 1.18 -10.24
C ASN A 36 -2.43 1.33 -11.70
N PRO A 37 -3.34 1.62 -12.65
CA PRO A 37 -2.94 1.98 -14.00
C PRO A 37 -2.10 3.27 -13.99
N ALA A 38 -1.55 3.65 -15.14
CA ALA A 38 -1.01 4.98 -15.31
C ALA A 38 -2.14 6.01 -15.16
N VAL A 39 -2.06 6.84 -14.12
CA VAL A 39 -3.03 7.91 -13.84
C VAL A 39 -2.35 9.24 -14.12
N GLN A 40 -3.07 10.16 -14.78
CA GLN A 40 -2.57 11.48 -15.07
C GLN A 40 -2.37 12.27 -13.77
N SER A 41 -1.20 12.91 -13.64
CA SER A 41 -0.91 13.77 -12.50
C SER A 41 -1.92 14.92 -12.40
N PRO A 42 -2.31 15.32 -11.18
CA PRO A 42 -3.14 16.52 -10.98
C PRO A 42 -2.41 17.78 -11.44
N ALA A 43 -3.16 18.87 -11.63
CA ALA A 43 -2.59 20.17 -11.91
C ALA A 43 -1.70 20.63 -10.72
N PRO A 44 -0.72 21.53 -10.96
CA PRO A 44 0.12 22.05 -9.89
C PRO A 44 -0.71 22.69 -8.76
N GLY A 45 -0.53 22.22 -7.54
CA GLY A 45 -1.27 22.69 -6.35
C GLY A 45 -2.49 21.82 -5.97
N ASP A 46 -2.94 20.94 -6.86
CA ASP A 46 -4.07 20.04 -6.60
C ASP A 46 -3.62 18.70 -6.00
N THR A 47 -4.51 18.06 -5.26
CA THR A 47 -4.30 16.71 -4.70
C THR A 47 -5.21 15.71 -5.38
N LEU A 48 -4.66 14.57 -5.81
CA LEU A 48 -5.40 13.48 -6.42
C LEU A 48 -5.48 12.28 -5.49
N TYR A 49 -6.70 11.84 -5.18
CA TYR A 49 -6.97 10.58 -4.51
C TYR A 49 -7.50 9.57 -5.52
N TRP A 50 -6.72 8.53 -5.82
CA TRP A 50 -7.10 7.47 -6.74
C TRP A 50 -7.38 6.16 -6.01
N CYS A 51 -8.57 5.62 -6.18
CA CYS A 51 -9.05 4.40 -5.55
C CYS A 51 -9.24 3.29 -6.58
N ARG A 52 -8.73 2.10 -6.27
CA ARG A 52 -8.93 0.90 -7.07
C ARG A 52 -9.25 -0.27 -6.16
N VAL A 53 -10.23 -1.07 -6.56
CA VAL A 53 -10.59 -2.32 -5.88
C VAL A 53 -9.81 -3.45 -6.52
N PHE A 54 -9.27 -4.34 -5.71
CA PHE A 54 -8.58 -5.55 -6.14
C PHE A 54 -9.29 -6.76 -5.54
N ARG A 55 -9.46 -7.83 -6.33
CA ARG A 55 -9.90 -9.11 -5.79
C ARG A 55 -8.75 -9.77 -5.05
N LEU A 56 -9.02 -10.27 -3.85
CA LEU A 56 -8.09 -11.12 -3.14
C LEU A 56 -7.76 -12.34 -4.04
N PRO A 57 -6.50 -12.80 -4.10
CA PRO A 57 -6.18 -14.05 -4.79
C PRO A 57 -6.95 -15.21 -4.16
N ALA A 58 -7.29 -16.23 -4.95
CA ALA A 58 -7.97 -17.41 -4.42
C ALA A 58 -7.10 -18.09 -3.34
N LEU A 59 -7.61 -18.13 -2.11
CA LEU A 59 -6.93 -18.72 -0.96
C LEU A 59 -7.63 -20.02 -0.57
N SER A 60 -6.93 -21.16 -0.62
CA SER A 60 -7.48 -22.46 -0.24
C SER A 60 -7.50 -22.71 1.28
N ARG A 61 -6.85 -21.84 2.04
CA ARG A 61 -6.76 -21.88 3.51
C ARG A 61 -6.48 -20.46 4.02
N LYS A 62 -6.63 -20.24 5.32
CA LYS A 62 -6.28 -18.97 5.95
C LYS A 62 -4.81 -18.62 5.73
N HIS A 63 -4.54 -17.37 5.39
CA HIS A 63 -3.20 -16.81 5.31
C HIS A 63 -3.10 -15.58 6.22
N HIS A 64 -1.88 -15.11 6.46
CA HIS A 64 -1.63 -13.84 7.12
C HIS A 64 -0.77 -12.95 6.22
N LEU A 65 -1.14 -11.67 6.09
CA LEU A 65 -0.22 -10.65 5.61
C LEU A 65 0.77 -10.36 6.73
N ILE A 66 2.04 -10.66 6.47
CA ILE A 66 3.14 -10.51 7.44
C ILE A 66 4.12 -9.40 7.05
N ARG A 67 4.04 -8.88 5.83
CA ARG A 67 4.87 -7.76 5.36
C ARG A 67 4.21 -7.02 4.21
N TYR A 68 4.38 -5.71 4.17
CA TYR A 68 4.10 -4.90 2.98
C TYR A 68 5.21 -3.88 2.73
N GLU A 69 5.46 -3.55 1.47
CA GLU A 69 6.48 -2.59 1.07
C GLU A 69 6.09 -1.88 -0.25
N PRO A 70 6.61 -0.67 -0.52
CA PRO A 70 6.35 0.02 -1.78
C PRO A 70 7.03 -0.71 -2.94
N LEU A 71 6.35 -0.79 -4.08
CA LEU A 71 6.96 -1.28 -5.33
C LEU A 71 8.15 -0.39 -5.73
N GLN A 72 9.17 -0.95 -6.39
CA GLN A 72 10.46 -0.28 -6.66
C GLN A 72 10.34 1.11 -7.33
N GLY A 73 9.30 1.35 -8.13
CA GLY A 73 9.02 2.66 -8.76
C GLY A 73 8.19 3.64 -7.93
N ALA A 74 7.54 3.20 -6.85
CA ALA A 74 6.72 4.07 -6.02
C ALA A 74 7.55 5.10 -5.24
N ARG A 75 8.81 4.75 -4.92
CA ARG A 75 9.74 5.63 -4.18
C ARG A 75 10.29 6.77 -5.03
N THR A 76 10.34 6.58 -6.34
CA THR A 76 10.86 7.57 -7.31
C THR A 76 9.76 8.38 -7.99
N ALA A 77 8.51 7.92 -7.93
CA ALA A 77 7.35 8.67 -8.41
C ALA A 77 7.17 9.96 -7.60
N GLY A 78 7.59 11.10 -8.17
CA GLY A 78 7.67 12.39 -7.45
C GLY A 78 6.36 12.90 -6.83
N GLY A 79 5.20 12.39 -7.27
CA GLY A 79 3.88 12.79 -6.78
C GLY A 79 3.26 11.87 -5.72
N LEU A 80 3.77 10.65 -5.50
CA LEU A 80 3.13 9.70 -4.59
C LEU A 80 3.57 9.96 -3.14
N GLN A 81 2.63 10.40 -2.28
CA GLN A 81 2.90 10.69 -0.87
C GLN A 81 2.39 9.60 0.08
N HIS A 82 1.18 9.08 -0.16
CA HIS A 82 0.50 8.13 0.73
C HIS A 82 -0.19 7.02 -0.06
N VAL A 83 -0.22 5.83 0.50
CA VAL A 83 -0.99 4.68 0.04
C VAL A 83 -1.66 4.04 1.25
N VAL A 84 -2.97 3.83 1.18
CA VAL A 84 -3.72 3.11 2.21
C VAL A 84 -4.47 1.97 1.55
N LEU A 85 -4.30 0.76 2.08
CA LEU A 85 -5.03 -0.43 1.66
C LEU A 85 -6.15 -0.69 2.66
N TYR A 86 -7.37 -0.79 2.13
CA TYR A 86 -8.55 -1.11 2.90
C TYR A 86 -9.08 -2.49 2.53
N GLU A 87 -9.65 -3.17 3.50
CA GLU A 87 -10.53 -4.31 3.28
C GLU A 87 -11.98 -3.82 3.17
N CYS A 88 -12.70 -4.42 2.23
CA CYS A 88 -14.08 -4.09 1.90
C CYS A 88 -14.97 -5.29 2.18
N GLN A 89 -16.24 -5.04 2.52
CA GLN A 89 -17.26 -6.09 2.49
C GLN A 89 -17.64 -6.42 1.04
N GLU A 90 -17.87 -7.70 0.77
CA GLU A 90 -18.30 -8.14 -0.56
C GLU A 90 -19.71 -7.62 -0.85
N THR A 91 -19.82 -6.80 -1.90
CA THR A 91 -21.08 -6.27 -2.41
C THR A 91 -21.04 -6.29 -3.94
N PRO A 92 -22.20 -6.32 -4.63
CA PRO A 92 -22.24 -6.27 -6.10
C PRO A 92 -21.51 -5.05 -6.67
N GLN A 93 -21.52 -3.92 -5.96
CA GLN A 93 -20.82 -2.70 -6.36
C GLN A 93 -19.30 -2.86 -6.26
N VAL A 94 -18.80 -3.42 -5.15
CA VAL A 94 -17.35 -3.69 -4.95
C VAL A 94 -16.86 -4.69 -6.00
N GLU A 95 -17.62 -5.75 -6.25
CA GLU A 95 -17.30 -6.78 -7.25
C GLU A 95 -17.24 -6.20 -8.67
N HIS A 96 -18.19 -5.32 -9.02
CA HIS A 96 -18.15 -4.59 -10.29
C HIS A 96 -16.90 -3.72 -10.41
N LEU A 97 -16.57 -2.94 -9.37
CA LEU A 97 -15.41 -2.05 -9.35
C LEU A 97 -14.07 -2.78 -9.41
N ALA A 98 -14.00 -4.02 -8.91
CA ALA A 98 -12.81 -4.86 -9.00
C ALA A 98 -12.44 -5.19 -10.46
N GLY A 99 -13.40 -5.11 -11.39
CA GLY A 99 -13.17 -5.23 -12.84
C GLY A 99 -12.73 -3.94 -13.54
N THR A 100 -12.63 -2.81 -12.83
CA THR A 100 -12.35 -1.50 -13.41
C THR A 100 -10.89 -1.05 -13.17
N PRO A 101 -10.37 -0.08 -13.94
CA PRO A 101 -9.04 0.51 -13.70
C PRO A 101 -8.94 1.35 -12.41
N GLY A 102 -10.05 1.54 -11.68
CA GLY A 102 -10.15 2.48 -10.56
C GLY A 102 -10.71 3.84 -10.99
N ARG A 103 -10.84 4.74 -10.03
CA ARG A 103 -11.46 6.07 -10.18
C ARG A 103 -10.94 7.05 -9.13
N GLN A 104 -11.31 8.31 -9.24
CA GLN A 104 -11.14 9.27 -8.14
C GLN A 104 -11.99 8.84 -6.93
N CYS A 105 -11.38 8.83 -5.74
CA CYS A 105 -12.02 8.35 -4.52
C CYS A 105 -13.24 9.18 -4.09
N TYR A 106 -13.18 10.50 -4.29
CA TYR A 106 -14.15 11.47 -3.77
C TYR A 106 -14.86 12.22 -4.90
N GLU A 107 -15.07 11.56 -6.04
CA GLU A 107 -15.78 12.15 -7.17
C GLU A 107 -17.25 12.42 -6.83
N THR A 108 -17.75 13.60 -7.19
CA THR A 108 -19.16 13.98 -6.96
C THR A 108 -20.10 12.97 -7.62
N GLY A 109 -21.08 12.46 -6.86
CA GLY A 109 -22.04 11.47 -7.36
C GLY A 109 -21.54 10.02 -7.31
N SER A 110 -20.31 9.77 -6.84
CA SER A 110 -19.86 8.43 -6.52
C SER A 110 -20.53 7.90 -5.25
N GLN A 111 -20.98 6.63 -5.28
CA GLN A 111 -21.42 5.95 -4.07
C GLN A 111 -20.21 5.62 -3.19
N PRO A 112 -20.25 5.91 -1.88
CA PRO A 112 -19.15 5.62 -0.98
C PRO A 112 -18.90 4.11 -0.91
N LEU A 113 -17.63 3.72 -0.92
CA LEU A 113 -17.26 2.33 -0.68
C LEU A 113 -17.23 2.07 0.82
N ALA A 114 -17.96 1.05 1.27
CA ALA A 114 -17.92 0.57 2.65
C ALA A 114 -16.65 -0.28 2.89
N CYS A 115 -15.49 0.36 2.76
CA CYS A 115 -14.19 -0.22 3.06
C CYS A 115 -13.60 0.53 4.25
N ASN A 116 -13.77 -0.02 5.44
CA ASN A 116 -13.54 0.67 6.72
C ASN A 116 -12.40 0.06 7.55
N THR A 117 -11.88 -1.11 7.17
CA THR A 117 -10.77 -1.75 7.86
C THR A 117 -9.46 -1.43 7.14
N VAL A 118 -8.51 -0.79 7.82
CA VAL A 118 -7.19 -0.50 7.27
C VAL A 118 -6.31 -1.74 7.42
N VAL A 119 -5.86 -2.29 6.29
CA VAL A 119 -4.99 -3.47 6.22
C VAL A 119 -3.52 -3.05 6.26
N ALA A 120 -3.17 -2.02 5.49
CA ALA A 120 -1.81 -1.50 5.39
C ALA A 120 -1.83 0.00 5.09
N SER A 121 -0.79 0.70 5.54
CA SER A 121 -0.58 2.11 5.24
C SER A 121 0.90 2.37 4.98
N TRP A 122 1.18 3.10 3.91
CA TRP A 122 2.51 3.51 3.53
C TRP A 122 2.54 5.01 3.27
N ALA A 123 3.64 5.64 3.67
CA ALA A 123 3.93 7.04 3.39
C ALA A 123 5.34 7.17 2.82
N ARG A 124 5.55 8.21 2.01
CA ARG A 124 6.84 8.51 1.40
C ARG A 124 7.96 8.54 2.44
N GLY A 125 9.05 7.83 2.14
CA GLY A 125 10.18 7.65 3.04
C GLY A 125 10.15 6.34 3.84
N SER A 126 8.99 5.69 3.97
CA SER A 126 8.90 4.36 4.59
C SER A 126 9.49 3.27 3.67
N GLU A 127 10.14 2.27 4.28
CA GLU A 127 10.61 1.05 3.63
C GLU A 127 9.53 -0.03 3.53
N GLY A 128 8.38 0.18 4.16
CA GLY A 128 7.39 -0.86 4.40
C GLY A 128 7.29 -1.16 5.90
N PHE A 129 6.67 -2.30 6.20
CA PHE A 129 6.46 -2.78 7.56
C PHE A 129 6.44 -4.31 7.54
N SER A 130 7.18 -4.91 8.47
CA SER A 130 7.05 -6.34 8.83
C SER A 130 6.27 -6.45 10.14
N PHE A 131 5.36 -7.41 10.21
CA PHE A 131 4.74 -7.83 11.45
C PHE A 131 5.74 -8.63 12.29
N PRO A 132 5.60 -8.64 13.64
CA PRO A 132 6.41 -9.51 14.48
C PRO A 132 6.08 -10.99 14.23
N PRO A 133 7.00 -11.93 14.52
CA PRO A 133 6.83 -13.36 14.19
C PRO A 133 5.55 -14.01 14.71
N GLU A 134 5.01 -13.52 15.82
CA GLU A 134 3.80 -14.01 16.46
C GLU A 134 2.49 -13.44 15.91
N ALA A 135 2.54 -12.51 14.94
CA ALA A 135 1.35 -11.82 14.44
C ALA A 135 1.34 -11.62 12.92
N GLY A 136 0.14 -11.38 12.39
CA GLY A 136 -0.07 -10.98 11.01
C GLY A 136 -1.54 -10.64 10.79
N TYR A 137 -1.83 -9.91 9.71
CA TYR A 137 -3.21 -9.54 9.38
C TYR A 137 -3.92 -10.73 8.70
N PRO A 138 -5.06 -11.23 9.22
CA PRO A 138 -5.71 -12.42 8.69
C PRO A 138 -6.35 -12.16 7.32
N LEU A 139 -6.09 -13.09 6.40
CA LEU A 139 -6.73 -13.17 5.09
C LEU A 139 -7.50 -14.49 5.04
N GLU A 140 -8.83 -14.38 5.02
CA GLU A 140 -9.72 -15.54 5.03
C GLU A 140 -9.82 -16.19 3.64
N PRO A 141 -10.09 -17.52 3.57
CA PRO A 141 -10.39 -18.20 2.31
C PRO A 141 -11.61 -17.58 1.61
N SER A 142 -11.54 -17.53 0.27
CA SER A 142 -12.66 -17.17 -0.61
C SER A 142 -13.49 -18.39 -0.98
#